data_AF-A0A9D4URW3-F1
#
_entry.id   AF-A0A9D4URW3-F1
#
_cell.length_a   1.000
_cell.length_b   1.000
_cell.length_c   1.000
_cell.angle_alpha   90.00
_cell.angle_beta   90.00
_cell.angle_gamma   90.00
#
_symmetry.space_group_name_H-M   'P 1'
#
loop_
_entity.id
_entity.type
_entity.pdbx_description
1 polymer ?
#
loop_
_entity_poly.entity_id
_entity_poly.type
_entity_poly.pdbx_seq_one_letter_code
_entity_poly.pdbx_strand_id
1 'polypeptide(L)'
;MSVLVKRPKKVRADDYEEEILVFEGVEVPANEKVKFDVYINLSEEELEELESEDGDERKGQCDISEYAGSFFNIPHLGKTEIAPGKKVRKSNFKLGIGEVLKELGLEEEDSFIVTIIPRTSSTLPISIQDVIIEYE
;
A
#
# COMPACT_ATOMS: atom_id res chain seq x y z
N MET A 1 4.69 -8.82 2.77
CA MET A 1 3.37 -9.49 2.87
C MET A 1 2.71 -9.44 1.51
N SER A 2 2.11 -10.53 1.03
CA SER A 2 1.34 -10.55 -0.22
C SER A 2 -0.10 -11.00 0.01
N VAL A 3 -1.04 -10.44 -0.74
CA VAL A 3 -2.47 -10.77 -0.67
C VAL A 3 -3.07 -10.81 -2.08
N LEU A 4 -3.88 -11.83 -2.36
CA LEU A 4 -4.62 -11.92 -3.62
C LEU A 4 -5.89 -11.06 -3.51
N VAL A 5 -5.99 -10.02 -4.34
CA VAL A 5 -7.14 -9.11 -4.37
C VAL A 5 -7.99 -9.42 -5.59
N LYS A 6 -9.30 -9.61 -5.37
CA LYS A 6 -10.27 -9.88 -6.44
C LYS A 6 -10.92 -8.59 -6.91
N ARG A 7 -11.07 -8.43 -8.22
CA ARG A 7 -11.75 -7.29 -8.83
C ARG A 7 -13.26 -7.53 -8.88
N PRO A 8 -14.08 -6.62 -8.34
CA PRO A 8 -15.55 -6.72 -8.44
C PRO A 8 -16.06 -6.64 -9.88
N LYS A 9 -15.44 -5.79 -10.70
CA LYS A 9 -15.70 -5.60 -12.13
C LYS A 9 -14.42 -5.16 -12.85
N LYS A 10 -14.40 -5.26 -14.17
CA LYS A 10 -13.32 -4.72 -15.01
C LYS A 10 -13.76 -3.36 -15.55
N VAL A 11 -12.99 -2.31 -15.30
CA VAL A 11 -13.19 -1.00 -15.94
C VAL A 11 -12.68 -1.10 -17.38
N ARG A 12 -13.50 -0.65 -18.32
CA ARG A 12 -13.07 -0.47 -19.72
C ARG A 12 -12.58 0.96 -19.90
N ALA A 13 -11.74 1.19 -20.92
CA ALA A 13 -11.26 2.54 -21.25
C ALA A 13 -12.38 3.57 -21.54
N ASP A 14 -13.60 3.11 -21.81
CA ASP A 14 -14.78 3.95 -22.03
C ASP A 14 -15.53 4.31 -20.72
N ASP A 15 -15.23 3.60 -19.63
CA ASP A 15 -15.81 3.87 -18.31
C ASP A 15 -14.98 5.00 -17.66
N TYR A 16 -15.60 6.16 -17.41
CA TYR A 16 -14.97 7.31 -16.74
C TYR A 16 -14.79 7.09 -15.21
N GLU A 17 -14.48 5.86 -14.80
CA GLU A 17 -14.32 5.43 -13.41
C GLU A 17 -12.85 5.08 -13.13
N GLU A 18 -12.33 5.46 -11.97
CA GLU A 18 -10.99 5.08 -11.51
C GLU A 18 -11.06 3.81 -10.65
N GLU A 19 -10.22 2.80 -10.94
CA GLU A 19 -10.06 1.63 -10.06
C GLU A 19 -9.19 1.99 -8.86
N ILE A 20 -9.77 1.97 -7.66
CA ILE A 20 -9.09 2.37 -6.42
C ILE A 20 -8.83 1.16 -5.53
N LEU A 21 -7.57 0.90 -5.23
CA LEU A 21 -7.12 -0.03 -4.21
C LEU A 21 -7.21 0.63 -2.82
N VAL A 22 -8.04 0.06 -1.95
CA VAL A 22 -8.31 0.57 -0.61
C VAL A 22 -7.77 -0.38 0.44
N PHE A 23 -6.85 0.12 1.26
CA PHE A 23 -6.41 -0.51 2.49
C PHE A 23 -7.27 0.04 3.63
N GLU A 24 -8.20 -0.78 4.10
CA GLU A 24 -9.14 -0.40 5.14
C GLU A 24 -8.56 -0.62 6.54
N GLY A 25 -8.87 0.32 7.44
CA GLY A 25 -8.57 0.18 8.85
C GLY A 25 -7.07 0.04 9.14
N VAL A 26 -6.24 0.76 8.40
CA VAL A 26 -4.80 0.85 8.65
C VAL A 26 -4.58 1.47 10.02
N GLU A 27 -4.03 0.68 10.93
CA GLU A 27 -3.77 1.02 12.31
C GLU A 27 -2.25 1.09 12.54
N VAL A 28 -1.76 2.29 12.84
CA VAL A 28 -0.32 2.58 13.01
C VAL A 28 -0.04 3.33 14.31
N PRO A 29 1.16 3.19 14.89
CA PRO A 29 1.54 3.94 16.08
C PRO A 29 1.55 5.44 15.82
N ALA A 30 0.91 6.22 16.69
CA ALA A 30 0.80 7.67 16.52
C ALA A 30 2.15 8.41 16.66
N ASN A 31 3.09 7.80 17.38
CA ASN A 31 4.36 8.38 17.80
C ASN A 31 5.58 7.84 17.04
N GLU A 32 5.39 6.90 16.11
CA GLU A 32 6.48 6.32 15.32
C GLU A 32 6.33 6.64 13.84
N LYS A 33 7.46 6.80 13.16
CA LYS A 33 7.49 6.90 11.70
C LYS A 33 7.15 5.54 11.14
N VAL A 34 6.09 5.46 10.34
CA VAL A 34 5.72 4.25 9.60
C VAL A 34 5.74 4.56 8.12
N LYS A 35 6.45 3.75 7.35
CA LYS A 35 6.41 3.74 5.89
C LYS A 35 6.24 2.30 5.42
N PHE A 36 5.34 2.08 4.47
CA PHE A 36 5.33 0.87 3.66
C PHE A 36 5.04 1.22 2.20
N ASP A 37 5.60 0.42 1.30
CA ASP A 37 5.41 0.53 -0.14
C ASP A 37 4.49 -0.59 -0.61
N VAL A 38 3.70 -0.29 -1.65
CA VAL A 38 2.72 -1.18 -2.25
C VAL A 38 3.10 -1.44 -3.69
N TYR A 39 3.12 -2.72 -4.05
CA TYR A 39 3.39 -3.21 -5.39
C TYR A 39 2.26 -4.12 -5.88
N ILE A 40 2.05 -4.16 -7.18
CA ILE A 40 1.08 -5.04 -7.85
C ILE A 40 1.84 -6.05 -8.68
N ASN A 41 1.49 -7.33 -8.51
CA ASN A 41 2.01 -8.48 -9.25
C ASN A 41 3.55 -8.58 -9.27
N LEU A 42 4.19 -8.12 -8.20
CA LEU A 42 5.63 -8.20 -8.01
C LEU A 42 6.10 -9.66 -8.01
N SER A 43 7.15 -9.97 -8.79
CA SER A 43 7.72 -11.31 -8.83
C SER A 43 8.48 -11.66 -7.54
N GLU A 44 8.73 -12.95 -7.32
CA GLU A 44 9.49 -13.42 -6.15
C GLU A 44 10.95 -12.99 -6.21
N GLU A 45 11.55 -12.97 -7.41
CA GLU A 45 12.91 -12.47 -7.63
C GLU A 45 13.03 -10.99 -7.25
N GLU A 46 12.10 -10.16 -7.71
CA GLU A 46 12.04 -8.74 -7.35
C GLU A 46 11.75 -8.54 -5.86
N LEU A 47 10.88 -9.36 -5.26
CA LEU A 47 10.64 -9.33 -3.82
C LEU A 47 11.92 -9.57 -3.03
N GLU A 48 12.70 -10.60 -3.40
CA GLU A 48 13.97 -10.93 -2.74
C GLU A 48 14.99 -9.79 -2.89
N GLU A 49 15.09 -9.18 -4.06
CA GLU A 49 15.92 -7.99 -4.27
C GLU A 49 15.46 -6.81 -3.37
N LEU A 50 14.16 -6.59 -3.29
CA LEU A 50 13.57 -5.51 -2.48
C LEU A 50 13.67 -5.78 -0.97
N GLU A 51 13.76 -7.03 -0.52
CA GLU A 51 13.94 -7.39 0.89
C GLU A 51 15.42 -7.47 1.30
N SER A 52 16.32 -7.85 0.39
CA SER A 52 17.75 -8.05 0.67
C SER A 52 18.57 -6.76 0.76
N GLU A 53 18.11 -5.66 0.17
CA GLU A 53 18.79 -4.37 0.27
C GLU A 53 18.49 -3.64 1.60
N ASP A 54 19.18 -3.99 2.69
CA ASP A 54 19.10 -3.21 3.94
C ASP A 54 19.61 -1.75 3.75
N GLY A 55 18.72 -0.75 3.60
CA GLY A 55 19.17 0.65 3.54
C GLY A 55 18.13 1.69 3.13
N ASP A 56 18.09 2.79 3.90
CA ASP A 56 17.22 3.99 3.83
C ASP A 56 17.33 4.81 2.52
N GLU A 57 18.09 4.35 1.53
CA GLU A 57 18.38 5.10 0.31
C GLU A 57 18.39 4.19 -0.93
N ARG A 58 17.22 3.92 -1.52
CA ARG A 58 17.12 3.14 -2.77
C ARG A 58 16.62 4.01 -3.91
N LYS A 59 17.55 4.40 -4.80
CA LYS A 59 17.24 5.03 -6.09
C LYS A 59 16.62 3.99 -7.01
N GLY A 60 15.46 4.26 -7.60
CA GLY A 60 14.89 3.46 -8.69
C GLY A 60 13.71 2.55 -8.31
N GLN A 61 13.34 2.48 -7.04
CA GLN A 61 12.31 1.54 -6.59
C GLN A 61 10.87 1.93 -6.95
N CYS A 62 10.66 3.22 -7.29
CA CYS A 62 9.40 3.73 -7.83
C CYS A 62 9.43 3.77 -9.37
N ASP A 63 10.55 3.40 -10.00
CA ASP A 63 10.72 3.46 -11.46
C ASP A 63 10.34 2.11 -12.13
N ILE A 64 9.76 1.18 -11.35
CA ILE A 64 9.23 -0.09 -11.84
C ILE A 64 7.70 0.01 -12.00
N SER A 65 7.16 -0.63 -13.04
CA SER A 65 5.74 -0.60 -13.38
C SER A 65 4.84 -1.16 -12.28
N GLU A 66 5.37 -2.03 -11.43
CA GLU A 66 4.66 -2.72 -10.36
C GLU A 66 4.38 -1.80 -9.17
N TYR A 67 5.07 -0.67 -9.05
CA TYR A 67 4.93 0.22 -7.90
C TYR A 67 3.62 1.01 -7.95
N ALA A 68 2.76 0.80 -6.96
CA ALA A 68 1.45 1.45 -6.88
C ALA A 68 1.41 2.65 -5.92
N GLY A 69 2.31 2.70 -4.93
CA GLY A 69 2.40 3.84 -4.01
C GLY A 69 2.98 3.53 -2.63
N SER A 70 3.08 4.56 -1.79
CA SER A 70 3.57 4.45 -0.41
C SER A 70 2.56 5.03 0.57
N PHE A 71 2.43 4.37 1.72
CA PHE A 71 1.82 4.95 2.89
C PHE A 71 2.90 5.56 3.80
N PHE A 72 2.61 6.72 4.37
CA PHE A 72 3.46 7.37 5.36
C PHE A 72 2.66 7.87 6.55
N ASN A 73 3.08 7.49 7.75
CA ASN A 73 2.72 8.15 9.00
C ASN A 73 3.94 8.88 9.56
N ILE A 74 3.76 10.18 9.76
CA ILE A 74 4.76 11.03 10.40
C ILE A 74 4.27 11.33 11.83
N PRO A 75 5.12 11.11 12.85
CA PRO A 75 4.83 11.54 14.21
C PRO A 75 4.65 13.06 14.21
N HIS A 76 3.49 13.52 14.67
CA HIS A 76 3.27 14.95 14.89
C HIS A 76 3.05 15.20 16.38
N LEU A 77 3.89 16.05 16.98
CA LEU A 77 3.76 16.50 18.36
C LEU A 77 2.54 17.44 18.47
N GLY A 78 1.36 16.87 18.62
CA GLY A 78 0.17 17.62 19.03
C GLY A 78 0.26 17.97 20.51
N LYS A 79 0.25 19.27 20.83
CA LYS A 79 0.11 19.80 22.20
C LYS A 79 -1.29 19.54 22.76
N THR A 80 -1.68 18.30 22.98
CA THR A 80 -2.72 17.97 23.96
C THR A 80 -2.54 16.51 24.27
N GLU A 81 -2.56 16.21 25.56
CA GLU A 81 -2.50 14.89 26.14
C GLU A 81 -3.16 13.87 25.22
N ILE A 82 -2.35 12.98 24.63
CA ILE A 82 -2.87 11.72 24.12
C ILE A 82 -3.55 11.11 25.33
N ALA A 83 -4.89 11.10 25.34
CA ALA A 83 -5.66 10.48 26.40
C ALA A 83 -5.03 9.10 26.68
N PRO A 84 -4.77 8.75 27.95
CA PRO A 84 -4.07 7.51 28.29
C PRO A 84 -4.82 6.34 27.64
N GLY A 85 -4.26 5.81 26.54
CA GLY A 85 -4.91 4.76 25.74
C GLY A 85 -4.84 4.90 24.22
N LYS A 86 -4.77 6.11 23.62
CA LYS A 86 -4.73 6.24 22.14
C LYS A 86 -3.31 6.27 21.58
N LYS A 87 -2.62 5.13 21.66
CA LYS A 87 -1.28 4.94 21.06
C LYS A 87 -1.32 4.64 19.56
N VAL A 88 -2.50 4.39 19.00
CA VAL A 88 -2.71 3.93 17.62
C VAL A 88 -3.59 4.95 16.88
N ARG A 89 -3.24 5.22 15.62
CA ARG A 89 -4.03 5.99 14.65
C ARG A 89 -4.66 5.02 13.67
N LYS A 90 -5.92 5.28 13.35
CA LYS A 90 -6.68 4.55 12.34
C LYS A 90 -6.91 5.45 11.14
N SER A 91 -6.61 4.97 9.95
CA SER A 91 -6.83 5.65 8.67
C SER A 91 -7.14 4.63 7.59
N ASN A 92 -7.72 5.10 6.48
CA ASN A 92 -7.76 4.33 5.24
C ASN A 92 -6.71 4.89 4.29
N PHE A 93 -6.12 4.01 3.47
CA PHE A 93 -5.16 4.38 2.45
C PHE A 93 -5.71 3.95 1.09
N LYS A 94 -5.82 4.90 0.16
CA LYS A 94 -6.41 4.68 -1.16
C LYS A 94 -5.36 4.97 -2.24
N LEU A 95 -5.29 4.11 -3.26
CA LEU A 95 -4.41 4.25 -4.42
C LEU A 95 -5.23 4.05 -5.69
N GLY A 96 -5.18 5.01 -6.62
CA GLY A 96 -5.65 4.77 -7.99
C GLY A 96 -4.65 3.85 -8.70
N ILE A 97 -5.13 2.73 -9.24
CA ILE A 97 -4.29 1.68 -9.82
C ILE A 97 -4.60 1.41 -11.29
N GLY A 98 -5.51 2.17 -11.92
CA GLY A 98 -5.91 1.94 -13.30
C GLY A 98 -4.74 1.99 -14.28
N GLU A 99 -3.87 2.99 -14.14
CA GLU A 99 -2.66 3.12 -14.98
C GLU A 99 -1.67 1.97 -14.74
N VAL A 100 -1.44 1.61 -13.48
CA VAL A 100 -0.54 0.50 -13.10
C VAL A 100 -1.02 -0.83 -13.71
N LEU A 101 -2.32 -1.14 -13.60
CA LEU A 101 -2.89 -2.36 -14.18
C LEU A 101 -2.73 -2.40 -15.70
N LYS A 102 -2.86 -1.24 -16.37
CA LYS A 102 -2.68 -1.13 -17.81
C LYS A 102 -1.23 -1.32 -18.24
N GLU A 103 -0.28 -0.72 -17.54
CA GLU A 103 1.15 -0.88 -17.81
C GLU A 103 1.61 -2.34 -17.64
N LEU A 104 1.05 -3.03 -16.64
CA LEU A 104 1.32 -4.45 -16.39
C LEU A 104 0.52 -5.40 -17.32
N GLY A 105 -0.41 -4.88 -18.13
CA GLY A 105 -1.28 -5.68 -19.00
C GLY A 105 -2.29 -6.57 -18.25
N LEU A 106 -2.68 -6.18 -17.04
CA LEU A 106 -3.57 -6.91 -16.14
C LEU A 106 -5.05 -6.49 -16.26
N GLU A 107 -5.40 -5.69 -17.27
CA GLU A 107 -6.76 -5.18 -17.50
C GLU A 107 -7.81 -6.30 -17.60
N GLU A 108 -7.42 -7.44 -18.16
CA GLU A 108 -8.30 -8.60 -18.38
C GLU A 108 -8.25 -9.64 -17.26
N GLU A 109 -7.42 -9.46 -16.24
CA GLU A 109 -7.30 -10.40 -15.12
C GLU A 109 -8.37 -10.15 -14.06
N ASP A 110 -8.99 -11.21 -13.52
CA ASP A 110 -10.05 -11.08 -12.49
C ASP A 110 -9.49 -10.78 -11.09
N SER A 111 -8.19 -11.00 -10.89
CA SER A 111 -7.50 -10.80 -9.62
C SER A 111 -6.02 -10.56 -9.84
N PHE A 112 -5.38 -9.86 -8.91
CA PHE A 112 -3.94 -9.66 -8.92
C PHE A 112 -3.39 -9.76 -7.49
N ILE A 113 -2.08 -9.94 -7.38
CA ILE A 113 -1.39 -10.00 -6.10
C ILE A 113 -0.98 -8.58 -5.71
N VAL A 114 -1.26 -8.19 -4.48
CA VAL A 114 -0.78 -6.96 -3.88
C VAL A 114 0.29 -7.31 -2.86
N THR A 115 1.47 -6.73 -3.03
CA THR A 115 2.61 -6.91 -2.13
C THR A 115 2.84 -5.63 -1.33
N ILE A 116 2.90 -5.77 -0.01
CA ILE A 116 3.16 -4.70 0.94
C ILE A 116 4.54 -4.94 1.56
N ILE A 117 5.44 -3.97 1.40
CA ILE A 117 6.80 -4.02 1.92
C ILE A 117 6.97 -2.94 2.99
N PRO A 118 7.12 -3.31 4.27
CA PRO A 118 7.42 -2.34 5.32
C PRO A 118 8.84 -1.78 5.10
N ARG A 119 8.96 -0.44 5.09
CA ARG A 119 10.24 0.27 4.90
C ARG A 119 10.80 0.85 6.18
N THR A 120 10.05 0.78 7.26
CA THR A 120 10.47 1.25 8.59
C THR A 120 10.33 0.12 9.58
N SER A 121 11.34 -0.05 10.43
CA SER A 121 11.19 -0.85 11.64
C SER A 121 10.38 -0.06 12.68
N SER A 122 9.11 -0.41 12.84
CA SER A 122 8.31 0.05 13.97
C SER A 122 8.44 -0.94 15.13
N THR A 123 8.48 -0.43 16.36
CA THR A 123 8.53 -1.29 17.55
C THR A 123 7.14 -1.80 17.96
N LEU A 124 6.10 -1.21 17.40
CA LEU A 124 4.70 -1.52 17.66
C LEU A 124 4.05 -2.11 16.41
N PRO A 125 3.00 -2.95 16.58
CA PRO A 125 2.37 -3.61 15.45
C PRO A 125 1.66 -2.61 14.54
N ILE A 126 1.77 -2.85 13.24
CA ILE A 126 0.97 -2.22 12.18
C ILE A 126 -0.05 -3.27 11.75
N SER A 127 -1.33 -2.89 11.68
CA SER A 127 -2.38 -3.79 11.19
C SER A 127 -3.19 -3.15 10.08
N ILE A 128 -3.60 -3.98 9.13
CA ILE A 128 -4.48 -3.62 8.01
C ILE A 128 -5.67 -4.57 8.14
N GLN A 129 -6.88 -4.03 8.13
CA GLN A 129 -8.09 -4.82 8.36
C GLN A 129 -8.52 -5.55 7.09
N ASP A 130 -8.54 -4.84 5.97
CA ASP A 130 -8.94 -5.41 4.68
C ASP A 130 -8.23 -4.69 3.52
N VAL A 131 -8.20 -5.33 2.36
CA VAL A 131 -7.67 -4.79 1.10
C VAL A 131 -8.68 -5.08 0.00
N ILE A 132 -9.38 -4.02 -0.45
CA ILE A 132 -10.52 -4.12 -1.37
C ILE A 132 -10.35 -3.19 -2.58
N ILE A 133 -11.17 -3.38 -3.60
CA ILE A 133 -11.26 -2.50 -4.77
C ILE A 133 -12.58 -1.73 -4.72
N GLU A 134 -12.48 -0.41 -4.85
CA GLU A 134 -13.58 0.52 -5.06
C GLU A 134 -13.48 1.16 -6.45
N TYR A 135 -14.57 1.79 -6.90
CA TYR A 135 -14.65 2.54 -8.15
C TYR A 135 -15.20 3.93 -7.83
N GLU A 136 -14.50 4.98 -8.24
CA GLU A 136 -14.93 6.38 -8.06
C GLU A 136 -14.95 7.15 -9.39
#